data_AF-A0A521KVN8-F1
#
_entry.id   AF-A0A521KVN8-F1
#
_cell.length_a   1.000
_cell.length_b   1.000
_cell.length_c   1.000
_cell.angle_alpha   90.00
_cell.angle_beta   90.00
_cell.angle_gamma   90.00
#
_symmetry.space_group_name_H-M   'P 1'
#
loop_
_entity.id
_entity.type
_entity.pdbx_description
1 polymer ?
#
loop_
_entity_poly.entity_id
_entity_poly.type
_entity_poly.pdbx_seq_one_letter_code
_entity_poly.pdbx_strand_id
1 'polypeptide(L)'
;MSLERHAGNGHQTVDVSFSEGKGELASCGIIREYWNKLTTPTLGQLSLLLGLCLLIGLGMGIAIDVNEFSMHAFYRNRLVRCYLRAIRKKDADPKPNPNPVSDLDPGDDPHLADLADPSIDQKKGLPYLGPYLLINTALNLTDPRRLGWQERQAAPFILAPLYCGSNITGYRKTREYADNITLGTALAISGAAFTSNMGYHTNRALAFFLSIFNVRLGWWIGHPGREGYTRQGPRLGLPYLLVELFGRANEERRYIYLSDGGHFDNLGIYELIRRRCKYIVCSDAGEDPQSGFDDLGMVIRKVRADLGVDIEINLDMVRRQQDQPYSRWHHAIGTIRYDLVDESSPVGMLVYIKASLVGDEPADVLEYKAHHADFPHETTLDQFFSESQFEAYRKLGEPIGREVFRYAQQAL
;
A
#
# COMPACT_ATOMS: atom_id res chain seq x y z
N MET A 1 -58.54 16.80 9.26
CA MET A 1 -58.34 16.08 10.54
C MET A 1 -58.50 17.12 11.65
N SER A 2 -59.54 17.00 12.47
CA SER A 2 -59.97 18.05 13.41
C SER A 2 -59.42 17.76 14.80
N LEU A 3 -58.73 18.73 15.41
CA LEU A 3 -58.29 18.68 16.80
C LEU A 3 -59.00 19.79 17.57
N GLU A 4 -59.90 19.40 18.47
CA GLU A 4 -60.58 20.32 19.38
C GLU A 4 -59.73 20.56 20.64
N ARG A 5 -59.60 21.83 21.02
CA ARG A 5 -59.21 22.21 22.39
C ARG A 5 -60.20 23.23 22.92
N HIS A 6 -60.90 22.85 24.00
CA HIS A 6 -61.85 23.70 24.71
C HIS A 6 -61.16 24.57 25.76
N ALA A 7 -61.34 25.89 25.66
CA ALA A 7 -61.36 26.80 26.80
C ALA A 7 -62.17 28.07 26.45
N GLY A 8 -63.31 28.26 27.15
CA GLY A 8 -63.88 29.56 27.52
C GLY A 8 -64.48 30.47 26.44
N ASN A 9 -65.82 30.42 26.34
CA ASN A 9 -66.74 31.46 25.85
C ASN A 9 -66.53 32.07 24.45
N GLY A 10 -67.22 31.48 23.48
CA GLY A 10 -67.49 32.06 22.15
C GLY A 10 -67.32 31.02 21.05
N HIS A 11 -68.39 30.31 20.68
CA HIS A 11 -68.35 29.40 19.54
C HIS A 11 -68.32 30.20 18.22
N GLN A 12 -67.16 30.26 17.59
CA GLN A 12 -67.04 30.43 16.14
C GLN A 12 -66.31 29.22 15.58
N THR A 13 -67.04 28.37 14.86
CA THR A 13 -66.49 27.36 13.97
C THR A 13 -65.91 28.08 12.76
N VAL A 14 -64.58 28.12 12.66
CA VAL A 14 -63.89 28.52 11.42
C VAL A 14 -63.62 27.24 10.64
N ASP A 15 -64.43 27.00 9.61
CA ASP A 15 -64.16 25.96 8.63
C ASP A 15 -62.91 26.34 7.83
N VAL A 16 -61.79 25.70 8.15
CA VAL A 16 -60.58 25.77 7.32
C VAL A 16 -60.70 24.71 6.25
N SER A 17 -61.22 25.11 5.08
CA SER A 17 -61.07 24.32 3.87
C SER A 17 -59.62 24.44 3.39
N PHE A 18 -58.91 23.30 3.37
CA PHE A 18 -57.69 23.22 2.57
C PHE A 18 -58.12 23.19 1.11
N SER A 19 -58.15 24.36 0.47
CA SER A 19 -58.01 24.36 -0.98
C SER A 19 -56.59 23.88 -1.28
N GLU A 20 -56.45 22.96 -2.24
CA GLU A 20 -55.17 22.72 -2.91
C GLU A 20 -54.76 24.04 -3.57
N GLY A 21 -54.15 24.92 -2.78
CA GLY A 21 -53.50 26.10 -3.27
C GLY A 21 -52.32 25.63 -4.09
N LYS A 22 -52.49 25.58 -5.42
CA LYS A 22 -51.42 25.86 -6.39
C LYS A 22 -50.93 27.30 -6.16
N GLY A 23 -50.34 27.54 -4.99
CA GLY A 23 -49.68 28.79 -4.66
C GLY A 23 -48.29 28.70 -5.23
N GLU A 24 -48.06 29.39 -6.34
CA GLU A 24 -46.73 29.63 -6.88
C GLU A 24 -45.84 30.28 -5.80
N LEU A 25 -45.05 29.47 -5.09
CA LEU A 25 -43.89 29.93 -4.32
C LEU A 25 -42.87 30.69 -5.21
N ALA A 26 -43.05 30.65 -6.53
CA ALA A 26 -42.31 31.41 -7.54
C ALA A 26 -42.73 32.90 -7.67
N SER A 27 -43.83 33.33 -7.04
CA SER A 27 -44.39 34.69 -7.21
C SER A 27 -43.89 35.72 -6.20
N CYS A 28 -43.14 35.30 -5.17
CA CYS A 28 -42.54 36.24 -4.22
C CYS A 28 -41.29 36.88 -4.85
N GLY A 29 -41.40 38.14 -5.28
CA GLY A 29 -40.33 38.87 -5.99
C GLY A 29 -38.98 38.84 -5.28
N ILE A 30 -38.97 38.79 -3.94
CA ILE A 30 -37.77 38.66 -3.10
C ILE A 30 -37.10 37.28 -3.28
N ILE A 31 -37.89 36.20 -3.33
CA ILE A 31 -37.38 34.84 -3.55
C ILE A 31 -36.82 34.73 -4.97
N ARG A 32 -37.50 35.31 -5.97
CA ARG A 32 -37.03 35.30 -7.36
C ARG A 32 -35.76 36.15 -7.56
N GLU A 33 -35.66 37.30 -6.89
CA GLU A 33 -34.46 38.15 -6.92
C GLU A 33 -33.28 37.50 -6.19
N TYR A 34 -33.55 36.83 -5.06
CA TYR A 34 -32.55 36.05 -4.32
C TYR A 34 -32.02 34.89 -5.16
N TRP A 35 -32.91 34.11 -5.81
CA TRP A 35 -32.51 33.04 -6.71
C TRP A 35 -31.77 33.56 -7.94
N ASN A 36 -32.20 34.68 -8.55
CA ASN A 36 -31.48 35.28 -9.68
C ASN A 36 -30.07 35.76 -9.30
N LYS A 37 -29.88 36.35 -8.10
CA LYS A 37 -28.55 36.74 -7.60
C LYS A 37 -27.65 35.53 -7.32
N LEU A 38 -28.22 34.39 -6.94
CA LEU A 38 -27.50 33.13 -6.75
C LEU A 38 -27.19 32.41 -8.08
N THR A 39 -28.05 32.50 -9.08
CA THR A 39 -27.89 31.81 -10.38
C THR A 39 -27.16 32.65 -11.43
N THR A 40 -26.99 33.95 -11.22
CA THR A 40 -26.20 34.85 -12.09
C THR A 40 -25.06 35.53 -11.31
N PRO A 41 -24.07 34.77 -10.81
CA PRO A 41 -22.96 35.35 -10.07
C PRO A 41 -22.16 36.29 -10.97
N THR A 42 -21.82 37.47 -10.46
CA THR A 42 -20.94 38.40 -11.19
C THR A 42 -19.53 37.84 -11.26
N LEU A 43 -18.79 38.19 -12.33
CA LEU A 43 -17.39 37.74 -12.50
C LEU A 43 -16.51 38.09 -11.28
N GLY A 44 -16.81 39.23 -10.62
CA GLY A 44 -16.13 39.66 -9.39
C GLY A 44 -16.42 38.78 -8.17
N GLN A 45 -17.68 38.35 -7.99
CA GLN A 45 -18.04 37.41 -6.90
C GLN A 45 -17.41 36.03 -7.12
N LEU A 46 -17.39 35.53 -8.37
CA LEU A 46 -16.70 34.29 -8.72
C LEU A 46 -15.19 34.39 -8.47
N SER A 47 -14.58 35.51 -8.87
CA SER A 47 -13.15 35.74 -8.67
C SER A 47 -12.78 35.87 -7.19
N LEU A 48 -13.64 36.51 -6.38
CA LEU A 48 -13.46 36.62 -4.94
C LEU A 48 -13.60 35.26 -4.25
N LEU A 49 -14.63 34.48 -4.62
CA LEU A 49 -14.83 33.12 -4.09
C LEU A 49 -13.64 32.23 -4.46
N LEU A 50 -13.20 32.25 -5.72
CA LEU A 50 -12.02 31.52 -6.18
C LEU A 50 -10.76 31.96 -5.42
N GLY A 51 -10.56 33.26 -5.23
CA GLY A 51 -9.44 33.81 -4.47
C GLY A 51 -9.47 33.37 -3.00
N LEU A 52 -10.64 33.35 -2.37
CA LEU A 52 -10.82 32.87 -1.00
C LEU A 52 -10.56 31.36 -0.90
N CYS A 53 -11.09 30.55 -1.84
CA CYS A 53 -10.80 29.12 -1.92
C CYS A 53 -9.31 28.84 -2.13
N LEU A 54 -8.63 29.63 -2.97
CA LEU A 54 -7.19 29.54 -3.19
C LEU A 54 -6.40 29.91 -1.94
N LEU A 55 -6.79 30.97 -1.22
CA LEU A 55 -6.15 31.38 0.04
C LEU A 55 -6.33 30.33 1.15
N ILE A 56 -7.54 29.79 1.29
CA ILE A 56 -7.82 28.70 2.24
C ILE A 56 -7.01 27.46 1.86
N GLY A 57 -7.02 27.07 0.58
CA GLY A 57 -6.23 25.94 0.07
C GLY A 57 -4.73 26.13 0.28
N LEU A 58 -4.20 27.34 0.06
CA LEU A 58 -2.81 27.68 0.31
C LEU A 58 -2.48 27.62 1.82
N GLY A 59 -3.35 28.15 2.66
CA GLY A 59 -3.23 28.08 4.12
C GLY A 59 -3.22 26.63 4.63
N MET A 60 -4.15 25.80 4.16
CA MET A 60 -4.20 24.37 4.49
C MET A 60 -2.96 23.62 3.98
N GLY A 61 -2.50 23.89 2.76
CA GLY A 61 -1.31 23.26 2.19
C GLY A 61 0.03 23.67 2.84
N ILE A 62 0.02 24.75 3.63
CA ILE A 62 1.15 25.19 4.46
C ILE A 62 1.04 24.58 5.87
N ALA A 63 -0.17 24.46 6.41
CA ALA A 63 -0.38 24.07 7.81
C ALA A 63 -0.45 22.55 8.05
N ILE A 64 -0.78 21.75 7.03
CA ILE A 64 -1.04 20.32 7.18
C ILE A 64 -0.05 19.52 6.32
N ASP A 65 0.43 18.40 6.87
CA ASP A 65 1.36 17.51 6.19
C ASP A 65 0.69 16.89 4.94
N VAL A 66 1.43 16.82 3.82
CA VAL A 66 0.95 16.19 2.58
C VAL A 66 0.54 14.74 2.81
N ASN A 67 1.25 14.06 3.71
CA ASN A 67 0.99 12.66 4.01
C ASN A 67 -0.36 12.47 4.72
N GLU A 68 -0.77 13.42 5.58
CA GLU A 68 -2.04 13.36 6.34
C GLU A 68 -3.26 13.56 5.45
N PHE A 69 -3.12 14.32 4.36
CA PHE A 69 -4.20 14.52 3.42
C PHE A 69 -4.48 13.31 2.53
N SER A 70 -3.60 12.31 2.48
CA SER A 70 -3.71 11.17 1.54
C SER A 70 -4.59 10.02 2.04
N MET A 71 -5.00 9.12 1.14
CA MET A 71 -5.68 7.86 1.52
C MET A 71 -4.77 6.88 2.26
N HIS A 72 -3.46 7.16 2.36
CA HIS A 72 -2.50 6.29 3.04
C HIS A 72 -2.90 6.02 4.50
N ALA A 73 -3.33 7.03 5.25
CA ALA A 73 -3.76 6.85 6.64
C ALA A 73 -4.94 5.88 6.75
N PHE A 74 -5.90 5.96 5.82
CA PHE A 74 -7.03 5.04 5.75
C PHE A 74 -6.57 3.60 5.44
N TYR A 75 -5.72 3.43 4.43
CA TYR A 75 -5.17 2.13 4.05
C TYR A 75 -4.38 1.49 5.20
N ARG A 76 -3.43 2.25 5.78
CA ARG A 76 -2.68 1.85 6.98
C ARG A 76 -3.60 1.37 8.09
N ASN A 77 -4.63 2.15 8.41
CA ASN A 77 -5.55 1.83 9.49
C ASN A 77 -6.33 0.52 9.23
N ARG A 78 -6.64 0.19 7.97
CA ARG A 78 -7.26 -1.11 7.62
C ARG A 78 -6.27 -2.26 7.78
N LEU A 79 -5.02 -2.10 7.35
CA LEU A 79 -3.97 -3.12 7.52
C LEU A 79 -3.72 -3.42 9.00
N VAL A 80 -3.55 -2.37 9.82
CA VAL A 80 -3.33 -2.50 11.26
C VAL A 80 -4.49 -3.26 11.92
N ARG A 81 -5.74 -2.95 11.58
CA ARG A 81 -6.90 -3.67 12.13
C ARG A 81 -6.99 -5.11 11.66
N CYS A 82 -6.74 -5.37 10.38
CA CYS A 82 -6.88 -6.70 9.80
C CYS A 82 -5.80 -7.66 10.33
N TYR A 83 -4.54 -7.21 10.35
CA TYR A 83 -3.41 -8.09 10.65
C TYR A 83 -2.85 -7.92 12.06
N LEU A 84 -2.63 -6.69 12.53
CA LEU A 84 -1.93 -6.46 13.80
C LEU A 84 -2.86 -6.57 15.02
N ARG A 85 -4.07 -5.99 14.93
CA ARG A 85 -5.08 -6.11 15.99
C ARG A 85 -5.57 -7.54 16.18
N ALA A 86 -5.65 -8.32 15.11
CA ALA A 86 -6.11 -9.72 15.13
C ALA A 86 -5.19 -10.64 15.97
N ILE A 87 -3.95 -10.23 16.23
CA ILE A 87 -2.97 -11.02 17.00
C ILE A 87 -3.14 -10.80 18.52
N ARG A 88 -3.88 -9.77 18.96
CA ARG A 88 -4.08 -9.50 20.40
C ARG A 88 -4.72 -10.69 21.11
N LYS A 89 -4.14 -11.08 22.24
CA LYS A 89 -4.69 -12.11 23.13
C LYS A 89 -5.50 -11.45 24.23
N LYS A 90 -6.80 -11.78 24.31
CA LYS A 90 -7.74 -11.24 25.31
C LYS A 90 -7.23 -11.28 26.76
N ASP A 91 -6.44 -12.30 27.10
CA ASP A 91 -5.97 -12.55 28.48
C ASP A 91 -4.55 -12.03 28.75
N ALA A 92 -3.77 -11.69 27.72
CA ALA A 92 -2.35 -11.32 27.87
C ALA A 92 -2.07 -9.84 27.57
N ASP A 93 -2.92 -9.19 26.78
CA ASP A 93 -2.71 -7.81 26.35
C ASP A 93 -3.56 -6.82 27.16
N PRO A 94 -3.13 -5.55 27.28
CA PRO A 94 -3.92 -4.51 27.93
C PRO A 94 -5.31 -4.40 27.31
N LYS A 95 -6.31 -4.08 28.14
CA LYS A 95 -7.68 -3.85 27.68
C LYS A 95 -7.66 -2.84 26.53
N PRO A 96 -8.29 -3.15 25.39
CA PRO A 96 -8.34 -2.25 24.26
C PRO A 96 -8.96 -0.91 24.67
N ASN A 97 -8.35 0.18 24.24
CA ASN A 97 -8.91 1.53 24.35
C ASN A 97 -9.05 2.15 22.95
N PRO A 98 -9.93 1.60 22.10
CA PRO A 98 -10.08 2.09 20.75
C PRO A 98 -10.70 3.49 20.77
N ASN A 99 -10.24 4.35 19.87
CA ASN A 99 -10.89 5.62 19.60
C ASN A 99 -12.37 5.37 19.21
N PRO A 100 -13.34 6.07 19.80
CA PRO A 100 -14.76 5.78 19.60
C PRO A 100 -15.28 6.05 18.18
N VAL A 101 -14.59 6.88 17.40
CA VAL A 101 -14.97 7.20 16.02
C VAL A 101 -14.26 6.27 15.05
N SER A 102 -12.95 6.10 15.21
CA SER A 102 -12.19 5.28 14.27
C SER A 102 -12.18 3.80 14.64
N ASP A 103 -12.42 3.39 15.88
CA ASP A 103 -12.18 2.02 16.38
C ASP A 103 -10.71 1.58 16.17
N LEU A 104 -9.77 2.50 16.40
CA LEU A 104 -8.32 2.25 16.37
C LEU A 104 -7.76 2.38 17.76
N ASP A 105 -6.97 1.40 18.18
CA ASP A 105 -6.21 1.46 19.43
C ASP A 105 -4.73 1.73 19.07
N PRO A 106 -4.09 2.78 19.64
CA PRO A 106 -2.67 3.08 19.40
C PRO A 106 -1.72 1.91 19.70
N GLY A 107 -2.11 1.00 20.60
CA GLY A 107 -1.34 -0.22 20.90
C GLY A 107 -1.43 -1.30 19.81
N ASP A 108 -2.27 -1.13 18.78
CA ASP A 108 -2.35 -2.08 17.66
C ASP A 108 -1.20 -1.91 16.66
N ASP A 109 -0.52 -0.75 16.66
CA ASP A 109 0.54 -0.44 15.70
C ASP A 109 1.89 -0.23 16.41
N PRO A 110 2.68 -1.29 16.64
CA PRO A 110 3.97 -1.18 17.31
C PRO A 110 4.99 -0.43 16.45
N HIS A 111 6.02 0.12 17.09
CA HIS A 111 7.12 0.72 16.35
C HIS A 111 7.94 -0.35 15.64
N LEU A 112 8.41 -0.04 14.42
CA LEU A 112 9.20 -1.00 13.64
C LEU A 112 10.50 -1.39 14.34
N ALA A 113 11.11 -0.44 15.06
CA ALA A 113 12.34 -0.68 15.83
C ALA A 113 12.17 -1.71 16.94
N ASP A 114 10.94 -1.89 17.44
CA ASP A 114 10.67 -2.77 18.58
C ASP A 114 10.75 -4.26 18.19
N LEU A 115 10.71 -4.57 16.89
CA LEU A 115 10.82 -5.93 16.36
C LEU A 115 12.27 -6.48 16.35
N ALA A 116 13.27 -5.68 16.69
CA ALA A 116 14.66 -6.15 16.83
C ALA A 116 15.28 -5.81 18.19
N ASP A 117 14.50 -5.31 19.13
CA ASP A 117 15.01 -5.01 20.46
C ASP A 117 14.89 -6.27 21.36
N PRO A 118 15.99 -6.99 21.65
CA PRO A 118 15.96 -8.13 22.55
C PRO A 118 15.56 -7.75 23.98
N SER A 119 15.50 -6.44 24.31
CA SER A 119 15.13 -5.93 25.64
C SER A 119 13.65 -5.57 25.79
N ILE A 120 12.84 -5.57 24.72
CA ILE A 120 11.41 -5.16 24.79
C ILE A 120 10.51 -6.24 25.40
N ASP A 121 10.96 -7.48 25.48
CA ASP A 121 10.27 -8.45 26.32
C ASP A 121 10.72 -8.37 27.78
N GLN A 122 10.69 -7.19 28.39
CA GLN A 122 10.82 -7.09 29.86
C GLN A 122 9.54 -7.46 30.61
N LYS A 123 8.42 -7.70 29.90
CA LYS A 123 7.21 -8.26 30.52
C LYS A 123 7.21 -9.79 30.60
N LYS A 124 7.95 -10.51 29.74
CA LYS A 124 8.05 -11.99 29.77
C LYS A 124 9.46 -12.59 29.61
N GLY A 125 10.49 -11.79 29.39
CA GLY A 125 11.91 -12.21 29.36
C GLY A 125 12.36 -12.97 28.11
N LEU A 126 11.63 -12.94 26.98
CA LEU A 126 11.96 -13.67 25.76
C LEU A 126 12.24 -12.73 24.56
N PRO A 127 13.41 -12.81 23.91
CA PRO A 127 13.67 -11.99 22.73
C PRO A 127 12.65 -12.27 21.62
N TYR A 128 12.39 -11.30 20.73
CA TYR A 128 11.63 -11.55 19.50
C TYR A 128 12.23 -12.76 18.75
N LEU A 129 11.48 -13.85 18.70
CA LEU A 129 11.89 -15.11 18.06
C LEU A 129 11.50 -15.18 16.57
N GLY A 130 10.86 -14.13 16.04
CA GLY A 130 10.44 -14.08 14.65
C GLY A 130 11.59 -13.78 13.69
N PRO A 131 11.36 -13.93 12.36
CA PRO A 131 12.36 -13.60 11.36
C PRO A 131 12.67 -12.11 11.37
N TYR A 132 13.92 -11.74 11.10
CA TYR A 132 14.31 -10.34 10.97
C TYR A 132 13.59 -9.71 9.75
N LEU A 133 12.61 -8.85 10.02
CA LEU A 133 11.73 -8.30 9.00
C LEU A 133 12.46 -7.28 8.12
N LEU A 134 12.38 -7.46 6.80
CA LEU A 134 12.78 -6.49 5.80
C LEU A 134 11.54 -6.07 5.01
N ILE A 135 11.16 -4.81 5.08
CA ILE A 135 10.03 -4.26 4.33
C ILE A 135 10.60 -3.51 3.12
N ASN A 136 10.31 -4.00 1.92
CA ASN A 136 10.75 -3.40 0.67
C ASN A 136 9.84 -2.23 0.27
N THR A 137 10.45 -1.12 -0.13
CA THR A 137 9.77 0.06 -0.70
C THR A 137 10.57 0.58 -1.88
N ALA A 138 9.92 1.30 -2.79
CA ALA A 138 10.59 1.92 -3.93
C ALA A 138 10.90 3.39 -3.64
N LEU A 139 12.18 3.76 -3.67
CA LEU A 139 12.62 5.15 -3.69
C LEU A 139 12.46 5.69 -5.11
N ASN A 140 11.60 6.69 -5.30
CA ASN A 140 11.36 7.28 -6.62
C ASN A 140 12.47 8.26 -7.01
N LEU A 141 13.08 8.00 -8.17
CA LEU A 141 14.20 8.73 -8.74
C LEU A 141 13.82 9.23 -10.14
N THR A 142 13.17 10.38 -10.20
CA THR A 142 12.82 11.05 -11.47
C THR A 142 13.85 12.11 -11.87
N ASP A 143 15.14 11.80 -11.72
CA ASP A 143 16.22 12.71 -12.17
C ASP A 143 16.58 12.45 -13.65
N PRO A 144 16.37 13.42 -14.55
CA PRO A 144 16.68 13.28 -15.98
C PRO A 144 18.18 13.14 -16.28
N ARG A 145 19.08 13.41 -15.31
CA ARG A 145 20.54 13.45 -15.51
C ARG A 145 21.22 12.07 -15.42
N ARG A 146 20.57 11.04 -14.89
CA ARG A 146 21.13 9.67 -14.80
C ARG A 146 20.57 8.78 -15.91
N LEU A 147 21.28 8.72 -17.04
CA LEU A 147 20.88 7.97 -18.23
C LEU A 147 20.59 6.47 -17.96
N GLY A 148 21.34 5.81 -17.07
CA GLY A 148 21.11 4.41 -16.70
C GLY A 148 19.83 4.13 -15.89
N TRP A 149 19.10 5.18 -15.49
CA TRP A 149 17.93 5.10 -14.61
C TRP A 149 16.65 5.62 -15.28
N GLN A 150 16.72 6.06 -16.55
CA GLN A 150 15.60 6.65 -17.29
C GLN A 150 14.41 5.69 -17.46
N GLU A 151 14.67 4.39 -17.64
CA GLU A 151 13.62 3.35 -17.74
C GLU A 151 13.14 2.85 -16.37
N ARG A 152 13.99 2.95 -15.33
CA ARG A 152 13.74 2.33 -14.02
C ARG A 152 13.00 3.23 -13.05
N GLN A 153 13.33 4.54 -13.04
CA GLN A 153 12.75 5.59 -12.19
C GLN A 153 12.62 5.29 -10.68
N ALA A 154 13.20 4.19 -10.19
CA ALA A 154 13.10 3.72 -8.82
C ALA A 154 14.36 2.98 -8.36
N ALA A 155 14.61 3.01 -7.04
CA ALA A 155 15.68 2.30 -6.34
C ALA A 155 15.12 1.53 -5.14
N PRO A 156 15.81 0.49 -4.63
CA PRO A 156 15.38 -0.20 -3.43
C PRO A 156 15.56 0.72 -2.22
N PHE A 157 14.57 0.73 -1.33
CA PHE A 157 14.65 1.36 -0.02
C PHE A 157 14.05 0.42 1.02
N ILE A 158 14.81 0.13 2.06
CA ILE A 158 14.42 -0.85 3.07
C ILE A 158 14.00 -0.15 4.34
N LEU A 159 12.84 -0.54 4.85
CA LEU A 159 12.40 -0.26 6.20
C LEU A 159 12.61 -1.54 7.02
N ALA A 160 13.52 -1.53 7.97
CA ALA A 160 13.81 -2.68 8.82
C ALA A 160 13.95 -2.25 10.29
N PRO A 161 13.84 -3.19 11.25
CA PRO A 161 13.88 -2.84 12.67
C PRO A 161 15.16 -2.15 13.16
N LEU A 162 16.35 -2.52 12.64
CA LEU A 162 17.60 -1.89 13.09
C LEU A 162 17.94 -0.63 12.29
N TYR A 163 17.81 -0.70 10.96
CA TYR A 163 18.19 0.37 10.06
C TYR A 163 17.20 0.54 8.90
N CYS A 164 16.88 1.78 8.57
CA CYS A 164 16.11 2.16 7.40
C CYS A 164 17.00 2.93 6.41
N GLY A 165 16.85 2.68 5.11
CA GLY A 165 17.62 3.39 4.10
C GLY A 165 17.86 2.61 2.80
N SER A 166 18.77 3.17 2.00
CA SER A 166 19.26 2.57 0.76
C SER A 166 20.74 2.87 0.55
N ASN A 167 21.39 2.15 -0.37
CA ASN A 167 22.76 2.45 -0.80
C ASN A 167 22.92 3.87 -1.39
N ILE A 168 21.84 4.45 -1.94
CA ILE A 168 21.83 5.80 -2.52
C ILE A 168 21.68 6.88 -1.44
N THR A 169 20.78 6.66 -0.48
CA THR A 169 20.43 7.67 0.53
C THR A 169 21.21 7.53 1.84
N GLY A 170 21.93 6.43 2.00
CA GLY A 170 22.52 5.99 3.26
C GLY A 170 21.50 5.31 4.17
N TYR A 171 21.98 4.79 5.29
CA TYR A 171 21.15 4.13 6.31
C TYR A 171 21.12 4.94 7.62
N ARG A 172 19.99 4.86 8.33
CA ARG A 172 19.78 5.45 9.65
C ARG A 172 19.17 4.44 10.60
N LYS A 173 19.49 4.55 11.89
CA LYS A 173 18.89 3.72 12.93
C LYS A 173 17.39 3.97 12.98
N THR A 174 16.60 2.91 12.96
CA THR A 174 15.13 3.02 12.85
C THR A 174 14.51 3.76 14.02
N ARG A 175 15.01 3.56 15.24
CA ARG A 175 14.55 4.24 16.45
C ARG A 175 14.69 5.77 16.40
N GLU A 176 15.60 6.28 15.58
CA GLU A 176 15.85 7.73 15.40
C GLU A 176 15.26 8.27 14.08
N TYR A 177 14.74 7.39 13.22
CA TYR A 177 14.31 7.72 11.87
C TYR A 177 12.80 7.91 11.80
N ALA A 178 12.36 8.98 11.13
CA ALA A 178 10.97 9.28 10.86
C ALA A 178 10.06 9.08 12.10
N ASP A 179 10.39 9.78 13.18
CA ASP A 179 9.69 9.79 14.46
C ASP A 179 9.37 8.38 14.97
N ASN A 180 10.35 7.48 14.86
CA ASN A 180 10.24 6.05 15.16
C ASN A 180 9.08 5.41 14.37
N ILE A 181 9.26 5.27 13.05
CA ILE A 181 8.23 4.77 12.13
C ILE A 181 7.54 3.50 12.66
N THR A 182 6.20 3.45 12.54
CA THR A 182 5.41 2.29 12.96
C THR A 182 5.41 1.18 11.92
N LEU A 183 5.18 -0.05 12.36
CA LEU A 183 5.09 -1.22 11.47
C LEU A 183 3.98 -1.04 10.43
N GLY A 184 2.79 -0.62 10.86
CA GLY A 184 1.65 -0.37 10.00
C GLY A 184 1.95 0.68 8.94
N THR A 185 2.64 1.77 9.31
CA THR A 185 3.08 2.79 8.35
C THR A 185 4.05 2.20 7.34
N ALA A 186 5.04 1.42 7.77
CA ALA A 186 6.00 0.79 6.86
C ALA A 186 5.32 -0.20 5.89
N LEU A 187 4.39 -1.03 6.37
CA LEU A 187 3.60 -1.95 5.56
C LEU A 187 2.71 -1.21 4.55
N ALA A 188 2.07 -0.12 4.98
CA ALA A 188 1.20 0.67 4.11
C ALA A 188 1.97 1.35 2.97
N ILE A 189 3.20 1.81 3.21
CA ILE A 189 4.08 2.36 2.16
C ILE A 189 4.50 1.23 1.19
N SER A 190 4.80 0.05 1.72
CA SER A 190 5.27 -1.10 0.92
C SER A 190 4.21 -1.66 0.00
N GLY A 191 2.96 -1.81 0.44
CA GLY A 191 1.83 -2.35 -0.34
C GLY A 191 0.94 -1.28 -0.99
N ALA A 192 1.49 -0.08 -1.21
CA ALA A 192 0.81 1.09 -1.75
C ALA A 192 0.42 0.96 -3.24
N ALA A 193 -0.36 -0.04 -3.66
CA ALA A 193 -0.55 -0.40 -5.07
C ALA A 193 -1.17 0.70 -5.98
N PHE A 194 -1.80 1.73 -5.39
CA PHE A 194 -2.21 2.96 -6.08
C PHE A 194 -1.33 4.16 -5.68
N THR A 195 -0.20 4.34 -6.36
CA THR A 195 0.61 5.58 -6.23
C THR A 195 0.54 6.41 -7.50
N SER A 196 0.61 7.74 -7.35
CA SER A 196 0.68 8.69 -8.46
C SER A 196 1.98 8.56 -9.28
N ASN A 197 3.01 7.91 -8.73
CA ASN A 197 4.32 7.78 -9.34
C ASN A 197 4.74 6.29 -9.34
N MET A 198 4.25 5.53 -10.32
CA MET A 198 4.41 4.07 -10.43
C MET A 198 5.66 3.65 -11.23
N GLY A 199 6.77 4.40 -11.13
CA GLY A 199 7.99 4.13 -11.90
C GLY A 199 7.70 3.85 -13.40
N TYR A 200 8.00 2.63 -13.86
CA TYR A 200 7.80 2.15 -15.24
C TYR A 200 6.38 2.36 -15.82
N HIS A 201 5.33 2.35 -14.99
CA HIS A 201 3.93 2.54 -15.43
C HIS A 201 3.43 3.98 -15.30
N THR A 202 4.31 4.96 -15.07
CA THR A 202 3.91 6.36 -14.86
C THR A 202 3.40 7.00 -16.16
N ASN A 203 2.12 6.83 -16.46
CA ASN A 203 1.43 7.71 -17.38
C ASN A 203 1.20 9.05 -16.67
N ARG A 204 1.88 10.11 -17.12
CA ARG A 204 1.79 11.46 -16.55
C ARG A 204 0.36 11.99 -16.40
N ALA A 205 -0.56 11.59 -17.29
CA ALA A 205 -1.97 11.96 -17.18
C ALA A 205 -2.68 11.19 -16.04
N LEU A 206 -2.42 9.88 -15.92
CA LEU A 206 -2.96 9.07 -14.83
C LEU A 206 -2.38 9.48 -13.47
N ALA A 207 -1.07 9.73 -13.41
CA ALA A 207 -0.38 10.31 -12.26
C ALA A 207 -1.02 11.62 -11.80
N PHE A 208 -1.33 12.51 -12.75
CA PHE A 208 -2.02 13.77 -12.50
C PHE A 208 -3.46 13.57 -11.99
N PHE A 209 -4.24 12.66 -12.58
CA PHE A 209 -5.60 12.36 -12.12
C PHE A 209 -5.60 11.70 -10.73
N LEU A 210 -4.76 10.69 -10.48
CA LEU A 210 -4.60 10.06 -9.17
C LEU A 210 -4.14 11.08 -8.12
N SER A 211 -3.26 12.01 -8.51
CA SER A 211 -2.84 13.12 -7.65
C SER A 211 -4.00 14.07 -7.33
N ILE A 212 -4.79 14.49 -8.31
CA ILE A 212 -5.93 15.40 -8.09
C ILE A 212 -7.03 14.74 -7.26
N PHE A 213 -7.34 13.47 -7.50
CA PHE A 213 -8.33 12.69 -6.75
C PHE A 213 -7.80 12.13 -5.44
N ASN A 214 -6.57 12.50 -5.05
CA ASN A 214 -5.96 12.14 -3.78
C ASN A 214 -5.81 10.61 -3.56
N VAL A 215 -5.78 9.87 -4.66
CA VAL A 215 -5.44 8.44 -4.70
C VAL A 215 -3.92 8.32 -4.69
N ARG A 216 -3.32 8.75 -3.58
CA ARG A 216 -1.88 8.79 -3.35
C ARG A 216 -1.56 7.86 -2.19
N LEU A 217 -0.87 6.76 -2.45
CA LEU A 217 -0.35 5.89 -1.40
C LEU A 217 1.18 6.02 -1.21
N GLY A 218 1.86 6.83 -2.03
CA GLY A 218 3.27 7.14 -1.79
C GLY A 218 3.45 8.14 -0.63
N TRP A 219 4.62 8.08 0.01
CA TRP A 219 4.86 8.72 1.29
C TRP A 219 6.15 9.55 1.25
N TRP A 220 6.03 10.84 1.58
CA TRP A 220 7.19 11.72 1.73
C TRP A 220 7.84 11.47 3.09
N ILE A 221 9.11 11.08 3.14
CA ILE A 221 9.82 10.79 4.39
C ILE A 221 11.14 11.55 4.44
N GLY A 222 11.62 11.86 5.66
CA GLY A 222 12.91 12.53 5.83
C GLY A 222 14.05 11.75 5.17
N HIS A 223 14.92 12.43 4.44
CA HIS A 223 16.05 11.76 3.78
C HIS A 223 17.06 11.21 4.82
N PRO A 224 17.40 9.91 4.82
CA PRO A 224 18.30 9.32 5.82
C PRO A 224 19.63 10.06 5.97
N GLY A 225 20.34 10.32 4.87
CA GLY A 225 21.61 11.05 4.87
C GLY A 225 21.58 12.57 5.16
N ARG A 226 20.42 13.20 5.43
CA ARG A 226 20.32 14.68 5.55
C ARG A 226 19.60 15.13 6.82
N GLU A 227 19.70 16.42 7.12
CA GLU A 227 18.96 17.02 8.24
C GLU A 227 17.44 16.89 8.05
N GLY A 228 16.71 16.53 9.11
CA GLY A 228 15.27 16.27 9.03
C GLY A 228 14.89 14.82 8.77
N TYR A 229 15.86 13.89 8.75
CA TYR A 229 15.62 12.44 8.74
C TYR A 229 14.71 11.94 9.87
N THR A 230 14.63 12.68 10.97
CA THR A 230 13.78 12.34 12.10
C THR A 230 12.30 12.54 11.79
N ARG A 231 11.89 13.16 10.67
CA ARG A 231 10.48 13.51 10.42
C ARG A 231 9.79 12.53 9.49
N GLN A 232 8.53 12.23 9.80
CA GLN A 232 7.66 11.42 8.94
C GLN A 232 7.13 12.15 7.70
N GLY A 233 7.34 13.47 7.58
CA GLY A 233 6.90 14.25 6.42
C GLY A 233 7.38 15.71 6.42
N PRO A 234 7.18 16.43 5.30
CA PRO A 234 7.60 17.82 5.11
C PRO A 234 6.75 18.80 5.92
N ARG A 235 7.39 19.79 6.56
CA ARG A 235 6.70 20.89 7.28
C ARG A 235 5.81 21.74 6.38
N LEU A 236 6.22 21.91 5.12
CA LEU A 236 5.50 22.68 4.12
C LEU A 236 5.11 21.71 3.01
N GLY A 237 3.84 21.37 2.94
CA GLY A 237 3.33 20.35 2.05
C GLY A 237 3.30 20.77 0.58
N LEU A 238 2.80 21.97 0.31
CA LEU A 238 2.52 22.46 -1.05
C LEU A 238 3.71 22.37 -2.04
N PRO A 239 4.96 22.71 -1.68
CA PRO A 239 6.10 22.56 -2.59
C PRO A 239 6.35 21.09 -3.00
N TYR A 240 6.15 20.14 -2.08
CA TYR A 240 6.33 18.72 -2.37
C TYR A 240 5.17 18.15 -3.18
N LEU A 241 3.95 18.65 -2.96
CA LEU A 241 2.79 18.35 -3.79
C LEU A 241 2.99 18.78 -5.25
N LEU A 242 3.51 19.99 -5.48
CA LEU A 242 3.82 20.46 -6.84
C LEU A 242 4.92 19.60 -7.49
N VAL A 243 5.93 19.20 -6.72
CA VAL A 243 7.01 18.32 -7.22
C VAL A 243 6.46 16.96 -7.64
N GLU A 244 5.53 16.41 -6.86
CA GLU A 244 4.83 15.17 -7.18
C GLU A 244 3.95 15.33 -8.43
N LEU A 245 3.15 16.41 -8.53
CA LEU A 245 2.30 16.71 -9.69
C LEU A 245 3.07 16.78 -11.00
N PHE A 246 4.32 17.26 -10.96
CA PHE A 246 5.19 17.31 -12.14
C PHE A 246 6.09 16.09 -12.31
N GLY A 247 6.01 15.09 -11.43
CA GLY A 247 6.83 13.88 -11.45
C GLY A 247 8.33 14.20 -11.35
N ARG A 248 8.72 15.06 -10.40
CA ARG A 248 10.10 15.55 -10.21
C ARG A 248 10.70 15.16 -8.84
N ALA A 249 10.25 14.06 -8.26
CA ALA A 249 10.82 13.50 -7.05
C ALA A 249 12.29 13.08 -7.28
N ASN A 250 13.20 13.57 -6.45
CA ASN A 250 14.62 13.22 -6.53
C ASN A 250 15.24 13.07 -5.13
N GLU A 251 16.37 12.36 -5.08
CA GLU A 251 17.13 12.02 -3.88
C GLU A 251 17.93 13.21 -3.31
N GLU A 252 18.10 14.29 -4.05
CA GLU A 252 18.88 15.45 -3.61
C GLU A 252 18.15 16.34 -2.60
N ARG A 253 16.89 16.03 -2.29
CA ARG A 253 16.04 16.83 -1.40
C ARG A 253 16.15 16.41 0.07
N ARG A 254 15.68 17.30 0.93
CA ARG A 254 15.55 17.06 2.38
C ARG A 254 14.58 15.90 2.71
N TYR A 255 13.59 15.70 1.85
CA TYR A 255 12.62 14.62 1.93
C TYR A 255 12.64 13.84 0.63
N ILE A 256 12.48 12.53 0.74
CA ILE A 256 12.42 11.58 -0.36
C ILE A 256 11.02 11.00 -0.47
N TYR A 257 10.65 10.54 -1.65
CA TYR A 257 9.33 9.97 -1.92
C TYR A 257 9.43 8.45 -2.07
N LEU A 258 8.82 7.73 -1.13
CA LEU A 258 8.72 6.28 -1.16
C LEU A 258 7.37 5.85 -1.76
N SER A 259 7.36 4.82 -2.57
CA SER A 259 6.15 4.17 -3.09
C SER A 259 6.22 2.65 -2.87
N ASP A 260 5.20 1.95 -3.39
CA ASP A 260 5.08 0.49 -3.34
C ASP A 260 6.38 -0.21 -3.73
N GLY A 261 6.78 -1.22 -2.94
CA GLY A 261 7.97 -2.02 -3.17
C GLY A 261 7.96 -2.72 -4.53
N GLY A 262 6.78 -3.08 -5.04
CA GLY A 262 6.54 -3.70 -6.33
C GLY A 262 7.00 -2.86 -7.52
N HIS A 263 7.05 -1.53 -7.41
CA HIS A 263 7.62 -0.69 -8.46
C HIS A 263 9.13 -0.96 -8.69
N PHE A 264 9.82 -1.53 -7.70
CA PHE A 264 11.21 -1.94 -7.83
C PHE A 264 11.38 -3.48 -7.81
N ASP A 265 10.83 -4.17 -6.83
CA ASP A 265 10.98 -5.61 -6.66
C ASP A 265 9.74 -6.19 -5.96
N ASN A 266 8.79 -6.68 -6.77
CA ASN A 266 7.54 -7.25 -6.27
C ASN A 266 7.76 -8.56 -5.50
N LEU A 267 8.85 -9.28 -5.79
CA LEU A 267 9.18 -10.54 -5.11
C LEU A 267 9.93 -10.33 -3.78
N GLY A 268 10.49 -9.13 -3.57
CA GLY A 268 11.23 -8.78 -2.35
C GLY A 268 12.55 -9.53 -2.15
N ILE A 269 13.08 -10.21 -3.18
CA ILE A 269 14.29 -11.03 -3.08
C ILE A 269 15.59 -10.27 -3.39
N TYR A 270 15.51 -9.12 -4.05
CA TYR A 270 16.69 -8.34 -4.48
C TYR A 270 17.60 -7.99 -3.30
N GLU A 271 17.02 -7.52 -2.20
CA GLU A 271 17.77 -7.11 -1.01
C GLU A 271 18.30 -8.30 -0.21
N LEU A 272 17.67 -9.48 -0.32
CA LEU A 272 18.22 -10.74 0.22
C LEU A 272 19.45 -11.19 -0.58
N ILE A 273 19.38 -11.08 -1.92
CA ILE A 273 20.50 -11.40 -2.82
C ILE A 273 21.67 -10.44 -2.61
N ARG A 274 21.39 -9.14 -2.43
CA ARG A 274 22.40 -8.15 -2.05
C ARG A 274 23.16 -8.53 -0.78
N ARG A 275 22.48 -9.17 0.18
CA ARG A 275 23.04 -9.66 1.45
C ARG A 275 23.68 -11.05 1.36
N ARG A 276 23.77 -11.64 0.17
CA ARG A 276 24.31 -12.99 -0.07
C ARG A 276 23.58 -14.07 0.74
N CYS A 277 22.26 -13.94 0.91
CA CYS A 277 21.46 -14.98 1.55
C CYS A 277 21.62 -16.30 0.78
N LYS A 278 22.08 -17.35 1.48
CA LYS A 278 22.38 -18.65 0.88
C LYS A 278 21.14 -19.41 0.43
N TYR A 279 20.05 -19.31 1.19
CA TYR A 279 18.78 -19.95 0.87
C TYR A 279 17.70 -18.88 0.85
N ILE A 280 17.03 -18.75 -0.29
CA ILE A 280 15.93 -17.79 -0.49
C ILE A 280 14.69 -18.59 -0.89
N VAL A 281 13.62 -18.43 -0.13
CA VAL A 281 12.29 -18.94 -0.49
C VAL A 281 11.47 -17.75 -0.94
N CYS A 282 11.05 -17.77 -2.20
CA CYS A 282 10.26 -16.73 -2.84
C CYS A 282 8.85 -17.26 -3.05
N SER A 283 7.85 -16.58 -2.48
CA SER A 283 6.43 -16.90 -2.68
C SER A 283 5.81 -15.85 -3.60
N ASP A 284 5.55 -16.23 -4.84
CA ASP A 284 4.94 -15.39 -5.86
C ASP A 284 3.42 -15.64 -5.93
N ALA A 285 2.69 -14.66 -5.40
CA ALA A 285 1.23 -14.56 -5.47
C ALA A 285 0.78 -13.46 -6.45
N GLY A 286 1.65 -13.02 -7.36
CA GLY A 286 1.34 -12.01 -8.36
C GLY A 286 0.38 -12.52 -9.45
N GLU A 287 -0.36 -11.59 -10.03
CA GLU A 287 -1.18 -11.81 -11.23
C GLU A 287 -0.27 -12.22 -12.40
N ASP A 288 -0.51 -13.39 -12.96
CA ASP A 288 0.26 -13.89 -14.11
C ASP A 288 -0.61 -14.80 -15.01
N PRO A 289 -1.60 -14.22 -15.71
CA PRO A 289 -2.55 -14.97 -16.52
C PRO A 289 -1.90 -15.67 -17.72
N GLN A 290 -0.67 -15.31 -18.10
CA GLN A 290 0.04 -15.92 -19.23
C GLN A 290 1.25 -16.78 -18.81
N SER A 291 1.52 -16.94 -17.51
CA SER A 291 2.75 -17.56 -17.01
C SER A 291 4.01 -16.92 -17.60
N GLY A 292 4.01 -15.59 -17.74
CA GLY A 292 5.14 -14.81 -18.25
C GLY A 292 6.29 -14.72 -17.25
N PHE A 293 5.99 -14.81 -15.95
CA PHE A 293 6.93 -14.63 -14.85
C PHE A 293 7.66 -13.29 -14.91
N ASP A 294 6.93 -12.21 -15.25
CA ASP A 294 7.51 -10.89 -15.50
C ASP A 294 8.25 -10.33 -14.28
N ASP A 295 7.69 -10.49 -13.08
CA ASP A 295 8.32 -10.07 -11.82
C ASP A 295 9.66 -10.77 -11.57
N LEU A 296 9.71 -12.09 -11.79
CA LEU A 296 10.93 -12.89 -11.67
C LEU A 296 11.95 -12.48 -12.74
N GLY A 297 11.51 -12.34 -13.99
CA GLY A 297 12.37 -11.88 -15.09
C GLY A 297 12.92 -10.47 -14.87
N MET A 298 12.12 -9.58 -14.28
CA MET A 298 12.54 -8.23 -13.90
C MET A 298 13.61 -8.25 -12.81
N VAL A 299 13.39 -8.99 -11.71
CA VAL A 299 14.37 -9.02 -10.61
C VAL A 299 15.68 -9.69 -11.05
N ILE A 300 15.63 -10.77 -11.86
CA ILE A 300 16.84 -11.40 -12.44
C ILE A 300 17.65 -10.39 -13.25
N ARG A 301 17.00 -9.60 -14.13
CA ARG A 301 17.67 -8.56 -14.92
C ARG A 301 18.26 -7.47 -14.05
N LYS A 302 17.55 -7.02 -13.02
CA LYS A 302 18.02 -5.99 -12.07
C LYS A 302 19.21 -6.48 -11.25
N VAL A 303 19.14 -7.69 -10.70
CA VAL A 303 20.21 -8.32 -9.93
C VAL A 303 21.47 -8.48 -10.79
N ARG A 304 21.34 -8.97 -12.03
CA ARG A 304 22.47 -9.09 -12.96
C ARG A 304 23.10 -7.73 -13.25
N ALA A 305 22.29 -6.73 -13.60
CA ALA A 305 22.78 -5.41 -13.98
C ALA A 305 23.41 -4.63 -12.82
N ASP A 306 22.86 -4.75 -11.61
CA ASP A 306 23.26 -3.93 -10.46
C ASP A 306 24.30 -4.61 -9.56
N LEU A 307 24.24 -5.93 -9.46
CA LEU A 307 25.06 -6.72 -8.53
C LEU A 307 26.04 -7.65 -9.26
N GLY A 308 25.91 -7.81 -10.58
CA GLY A 308 26.70 -8.77 -11.36
C GLY A 308 26.35 -10.24 -11.10
N VAL A 309 25.32 -10.52 -10.29
CA VAL A 309 24.95 -11.88 -9.88
C VAL A 309 23.98 -12.49 -10.88
N ASP A 310 24.23 -13.73 -11.29
CA ASP A 310 23.32 -14.49 -12.15
C ASP A 310 22.42 -15.44 -11.35
N ILE A 311 21.21 -15.67 -11.87
CA ILE A 311 20.24 -16.62 -11.32
C ILE A 311 19.86 -17.57 -12.45
N GLU A 312 20.15 -18.84 -12.24
CA GLU A 312 19.85 -19.93 -13.18
C GLU A 312 18.64 -20.70 -12.66
N ILE A 313 17.50 -20.62 -13.33
CA ILE A 313 16.26 -21.28 -12.91
C ILE A 313 15.49 -21.79 -14.13
N ASN A 314 14.98 -23.03 -14.04
CA ASN A 314 14.07 -23.60 -15.04
C ASN A 314 12.63 -23.51 -14.52
N LEU A 315 11.74 -22.88 -15.30
CA LEU A 315 10.34 -22.63 -14.95
C LEU A 315 9.35 -23.57 -15.66
N ASP A 316 9.81 -24.53 -16.46
CA ASP A 316 8.96 -25.39 -17.31
C ASP A 316 7.92 -26.18 -16.50
N MET A 317 8.25 -26.55 -15.27
CA MET A 317 7.34 -27.30 -14.39
C MET A 317 6.24 -26.40 -13.81
N VAL A 318 6.52 -25.12 -13.61
CA VAL A 318 5.59 -24.13 -13.02
C VAL A 318 4.80 -23.41 -14.10
N ARG A 319 5.29 -23.40 -15.34
CA ARG A 319 4.62 -22.78 -16.49
C ARG A 319 3.38 -23.60 -16.88
N ARG A 320 2.24 -22.92 -17.01
CA ARG A 320 1.04 -23.53 -17.61
C ARG A 320 1.31 -23.86 -19.07
N GLN A 321 0.96 -25.08 -19.47
CA GLN A 321 1.09 -25.49 -20.88
C GLN A 321 -0.02 -24.84 -21.69
N GLN A 322 0.24 -24.60 -22.97
CA GLN A 322 -0.75 -24.07 -23.90
C GLN A 322 -1.99 -24.97 -23.88
N ASP A 323 -3.16 -24.36 -23.75
CA ASP A 323 -4.48 -25.02 -23.67
C ASP A 323 -4.75 -25.84 -22.39
N GLN A 324 -3.93 -25.72 -21.34
CA GLN A 324 -4.22 -26.33 -20.03
C GLN A 324 -4.29 -25.28 -18.91
N PRO A 325 -5.32 -25.32 -18.05
CA PRO A 325 -5.42 -24.39 -16.91
C PRO A 325 -4.46 -24.76 -15.76
N TYR A 326 -3.83 -25.94 -15.82
CA TYR A 326 -2.98 -26.49 -14.76
C TYR A 326 -1.48 -26.43 -15.12
N SER A 327 -0.67 -26.22 -14.10
CA SER A 327 0.79 -26.35 -14.12
C SER A 327 1.16 -27.79 -13.78
N ARG A 328 2.41 -28.20 -14.03
CA ARG A 328 2.87 -29.55 -13.64
C ARG A 328 3.29 -29.62 -12.19
N TRP A 329 3.69 -28.47 -11.62
CA TRP A 329 4.18 -28.35 -10.26
C TRP A 329 4.03 -26.92 -9.74
N HIS A 330 4.16 -26.73 -8.43
CA HIS A 330 3.96 -25.43 -7.78
C HIS A 330 5.25 -24.61 -7.57
N HIS A 331 6.42 -25.21 -7.77
CA HIS A 331 7.69 -24.53 -7.50
C HIS A 331 8.80 -24.91 -8.49
N ALA A 332 9.80 -24.04 -8.56
CA ALA A 332 11.04 -24.23 -9.27
C ALA A 332 12.21 -23.98 -8.32
N ILE A 333 13.30 -24.72 -8.53
CA ILE A 333 14.55 -24.52 -7.78
C ILE A 333 15.56 -23.91 -8.74
N GLY A 334 16.11 -22.77 -8.34
CA GLY A 334 17.15 -22.05 -9.04
C GLY A 334 18.44 -21.96 -8.24
N THR A 335 19.51 -21.67 -8.95
CA THR A 335 20.85 -21.47 -8.41
C THR A 335 21.22 -20.00 -8.50
N ILE A 336 21.69 -19.41 -7.41
CA ILE A 336 22.16 -18.02 -7.35
C ILE A 336 23.69 -18.03 -7.36
N ARG A 337 24.28 -17.47 -8.41
CA ARG A 337 25.72 -17.55 -8.70
C ARG A 337 26.52 -16.44 -8.03
N TYR A 338 26.53 -16.43 -6.69
CA TYR A 338 27.37 -15.50 -5.92
C TYR A 338 28.88 -15.75 -6.16
N ASP A 339 29.25 -17.00 -6.41
CA ASP A 339 30.61 -17.48 -6.69
C ASP A 339 31.26 -16.84 -7.92
N LEU A 340 30.44 -16.38 -8.88
CA LEU A 340 30.92 -15.70 -10.09
C LEU A 340 31.32 -14.24 -9.86
N VAL A 341 30.89 -13.66 -8.74
CA VAL A 341 31.18 -12.26 -8.37
C VAL A 341 32.18 -12.19 -7.23
N ASP A 342 32.02 -13.06 -6.24
CA ASP A 342 32.84 -13.12 -5.04
C ASP A 342 33.44 -14.54 -4.91
N GLU A 343 34.73 -14.71 -5.19
CA GLU A 343 35.39 -16.05 -5.23
C GLU A 343 35.23 -16.87 -3.95
N SER A 344 35.05 -16.21 -2.80
CA SER A 344 34.86 -16.87 -1.50
C SER A 344 33.39 -17.14 -1.13
N SER A 345 32.43 -16.70 -1.94
CA SER A 345 31.00 -16.84 -1.63
C SER A 345 30.47 -18.20 -2.06
N PRO A 346 29.69 -18.89 -1.21
CA PRO A 346 29.04 -20.14 -1.62
C PRO A 346 27.93 -19.85 -2.64
N VAL A 347 27.66 -20.84 -3.50
CA VAL A 347 26.48 -20.84 -4.35
C VAL A 347 25.21 -20.75 -3.50
N GLY A 348 24.29 -19.87 -3.90
CA GLY A 348 22.98 -19.72 -3.28
C GLY A 348 21.91 -20.56 -3.97
N MET A 349 20.79 -20.77 -3.28
CA MET A 349 19.63 -21.51 -3.77
C MET A 349 18.38 -20.64 -3.67
N LEU A 350 17.61 -20.59 -4.76
CA LEU A 350 16.31 -19.95 -4.83
C LEU A 350 15.22 -21.03 -4.95
N VAL A 351 14.31 -21.09 -3.99
CA VAL A 351 13.07 -21.86 -4.10
C VAL A 351 11.97 -20.89 -4.50
N TYR A 352 11.58 -20.90 -5.77
CA TYR A 352 10.53 -20.05 -6.32
C TYR A 352 9.20 -20.81 -6.31
N ILE A 353 8.23 -20.34 -5.54
CA ILE A 353 6.91 -20.93 -5.37
C ILE A 353 5.91 -20.01 -6.09
N LYS A 354 5.07 -20.57 -6.95
CA LYS A 354 3.99 -19.82 -7.63
C LYS A 354 2.64 -20.34 -7.16
N ALA A 355 1.73 -19.44 -6.82
CA ALA A 355 0.31 -19.76 -6.71
C ALA A 355 -0.18 -20.33 -8.06
N SER A 356 -0.43 -21.64 -8.10
CA SER A 356 -0.68 -22.42 -9.31
C SER A 356 -1.56 -23.61 -8.98
N LEU A 357 -2.36 -24.03 -9.95
CA LEU A 357 -3.17 -25.25 -9.85
C LEU A 357 -2.47 -26.38 -10.60
N VAL A 358 -2.40 -27.58 -10.04
CA VAL A 358 -1.84 -28.81 -10.64
C VAL A 358 -2.89 -29.92 -10.83
N GLY A 359 -4.11 -29.73 -10.31
CA GLY A 359 -5.28 -30.59 -10.54
C GLY A 359 -5.61 -31.57 -9.42
N ASP A 360 -4.83 -31.58 -8.32
CA ASP A 360 -5.09 -32.38 -7.12
C ASP A 360 -5.58 -31.53 -5.93
N GLU A 361 -6.04 -30.31 -6.21
CA GLU A 361 -6.51 -29.38 -5.19
C GLU A 361 -7.77 -29.88 -4.47
N PRO A 362 -8.01 -29.39 -3.24
CA PRO A 362 -9.27 -29.58 -2.55
C PRO A 362 -10.51 -29.20 -3.39
N ALA A 363 -11.61 -29.93 -3.19
CA ALA A 363 -12.82 -29.80 -4.00
C ALA A 363 -13.44 -28.40 -3.97
N ASP A 364 -13.33 -27.68 -2.85
CA ASP A 364 -13.74 -26.28 -2.69
C ASP A 364 -12.90 -25.32 -3.53
N VAL A 365 -11.58 -25.55 -3.65
CA VAL A 365 -10.70 -24.75 -4.51
C VAL A 365 -11.01 -24.99 -6.00
N LEU A 366 -11.28 -26.24 -6.38
CA LEU A 366 -11.67 -26.58 -7.75
C LEU A 366 -13.06 -26.03 -8.12
N GLU A 367 -14.01 -26.04 -7.17
CA GLU A 367 -15.33 -25.42 -7.33
C GLU A 367 -15.20 -23.90 -7.52
N TYR A 368 -14.37 -23.25 -6.71
CA TYR A 368 -14.09 -21.83 -6.85
C TYR A 368 -13.50 -21.51 -8.23
N LYS A 369 -12.50 -22.28 -8.66
CA LYS A 369 -11.88 -22.15 -9.99
C LYS A 369 -12.89 -22.33 -11.13
N ALA A 370 -13.84 -23.25 -10.99
CA ALA A 370 -14.86 -23.48 -12.02
C ALA A 370 -15.76 -22.26 -12.25
N HIS A 371 -15.96 -21.43 -11.23
CA HIS A 371 -16.74 -20.19 -11.31
C HIS A 371 -15.89 -18.93 -11.56
N HIS A 372 -14.56 -19.01 -11.36
CA HIS A 372 -13.64 -17.88 -11.48
C HIS A 372 -12.48 -18.23 -12.42
N ALA A 373 -12.64 -17.89 -13.70
CA ALA A 373 -11.71 -18.28 -14.77
C ALA A 373 -10.28 -17.74 -14.57
N ASP A 374 -10.12 -16.60 -13.91
CA ASP A 374 -8.81 -15.96 -13.71
C ASP A 374 -8.06 -16.53 -12.49
N PHE A 375 -8.74 -17.17 -11.53
CA PHE A 375 -8.09 -17.76 -10.35
C PHE A 375 -6.99 -18.78 -10.72
N PRO A 376 -5.81 -18.78 -10.08
CA PRO A 376 -5.33 -17.93 -8.97
C PRO A 376 -4.53 -16.70 -9.43
N HIS A 377 -4.86 -16.15 -10.60
CA HIS A 377 -4.24 -14.98 -11.23
C HIS A 377 -5.27 -13.86 -11.44
N GLU A 378 -6.21 -13.71 -10.50
CA GLU A 378 -7.15 -12.59 -10.53
C GLU A 378 -6.42 -11.27 -10.39
N THR A 379 -7.04 -10.20 -10.91
CA THR A 379 -6.33 -8.93 -11.03
C THR A 379 -5.98 -8.32 -9.68
N THR A 380 -4.73 -7.87 -9.56
CA THR A 380 -4.22 -7.17 -8.37
C THR A 380 -4.86 -5.78 -8.15
N LEU A 381 -5.60 -5.28 -9.15
CA LEU A 381 -6.43 -4.08 -9.01
C LEU A 381 -7.61 -4.29 -8.06
N ASP A 382 -8.06 -5.54 -7.88
CA ASP A 382 -9.04 -5.87 -6.85
C ASP A 382 -8.34 -6.14 -5.51
N GLN A 383 -8.51 -5.20 -4.57
CA GLN A 383 -7.98 -5.32 -3.22
C GLN A 383 -9.05 -5.68 -2.18
N PHE A 384 -10.29 -5.95 -2.61
CA PHE A 384 -11.43 -6.19 -1.74
C PHE A 384 -11.94 -7.61 -1.86
N PHE A 385 -11.15 -8.56 -1.35
CA PHE A 385 -11.48 -9.96 -1.46
C PHE A 385 -12.79 -10.29 -0.73
N SER A 386 -13.62 -11.11 -1.38
CA SER A 386 -14.72 -11.77 -0.71
C SER A 386 -14.20 -12.86 0.24
N GLU A 387 -15.04 -13.31 1.17
CA GLU A 387 -14.69 -14.41 2.08
C GLU A 387 -14.30 -15.68 1.32
N SER A 388 -15.05 -16.02 0.26
CA SER A 388 -14.78 -17.20 -0.57
C SER A 388 -13.47 -17.07 -1.34
N GLN A 389 -13.16 -15.88 -1.89
CA GLN A 389 -11.90 -15.62 -2.58
C GLN A 389 -10.71 -15.76 -1.63
N PHE A 390 -10.76 -15.10 -0.48
CA PHE A 390 -9.70 -15.18 0.53
C PHE A 390 -9.47 -16.63 0.98
N GLU A 391 -10.55 -17.36 1.28
CA GLU A 391 -10.45 -18.76 1.71
C GLU A 391 -9.91 -19.66 0.59
N ALA A 392 -10.27 -19.44 -0.67
CA ALA A 392 -9.73 -20.18 -1.80
C ALA A 392 -8.21 -19.99 -1.95
N TYR A 393 -7.70 -18.75 -1.86
CA TYR A 393 -6.24 -18.51 -1.87
C TYR A 393 -5.54 -19.12 -0.65
N ARG A 394 -6.11 -18.97 0.55
CA ARG A 394 -5.56 -19.55 1.78
C ARG A 394 -5.48 -21.08 1.66
N LYS A 395 -6.54 -21.71 1.15
CA LYS A 395 -6.66 -23.16 1.01
C LYS A 395 -5.81 -23.70 -0.12
N LEU A 396 -5.55 -22.92 -1.18
CA LEU A 396 -4.57 -23.23 -2.22
C LEU A 396 -3.12 -23.16 -1.69
N GLY A 397 -2.79 -22.15 -0.89
CA GLY A 397 -1.42 -21.96 -0.39
C GLY A 397 -0.97 -23.02 0.61
N GLU A 398 -1.87 -23.55 1.44
CA GLU A 398 -1.56 -24.59 2.43
C GLU A 398 -0.92 -25.86 1.84
N PRO A 399 -1.54 -26.56 0.86
CA PRO A 399 -0.96 -27.76 0.26
C PRO A 399 0.33 -27.45 -0.48
N ILE A 400 0.44 -26.32 -1.18
CA ILE A 400 1.67 -25.88 -1.86
C ILE A 400 2.83 -25.81 -0.86
N GLY A 401 2.64 -25.13 0.27
CA GLY A 401 3.66 -24.99 1.31
C GLY A 401 4.05 -26.34 1.92
N ARG A 402 3.05 -27.20 2.22
CA ARG A 402 3.31 -28.57 2.73
C ARG A 402 4.07 -29.41 1.72
N GLU A 403 3.78 -29.29 0.44
CA GLU A 403 4.44 -30.03 -0.63
C GLU A 403 5.90 -29.65 -0.77
N VAL A 404 6.18 -28.35 -0.87
CA VAL A 404 7.53 -27.81 -1.05
C VAL A 404 8.44 -28.20 0.11
N PHE A 405 7.91 -28.20 1.34
CA PHE A 405 8.68 -28.46 2.56
C PHE A 405 8.45 -29.83 3.18
N ARG A 406 7.80 -30.77 2.47
CA ARG A 406 7.42 -32.09 2.99
C ARG A 406 8.59 -32.82 3.65
N TYR A 407 9.73 -32.90 2.96
CA TYR A 407 10.91 -33.60 3.47
C TYR A 407 11.61 -32.84 4.60
N ALA A 408 11.58 -31.51 4.59
CA ALA A 408 12.12 -30.69 5.67
C ALA A 408 11.31 -30.87 6.96
N GLN A 409 9.98 -31.02 6.85
CA GLN A 409 9.10 -31.31 7.98
C GLN A 409 9.34 -32.71 8.58
N GLN A 410 9.72 -33.70 7.76
CA GLN A 410 10.01 -35.06 8.24
C GLN A 410 11.36 -35.18 8.94
N ALA A 411 12.27 -34.23 8.70
CA ALA A 411 13.61 -34.20 9.29
C ALA A 411 13.68 -33.42 10.62
N LEU A 412 12.62 -32.67 10.96
CA LEU A 412 12.42 -31.98 12.24
C LEU A 412 11.66 -32.89 13.22
#